data_AF-W6KK06-F1
#
_entry.id   AF-W6KK06-F1
#
_cell.length_a   1.000
_cell.length_b   1.000
_cell.length_c   1.000
_cell.angle_alpha   90.00
_cell.angle_beta   90.00
_cell.angle_gamma   90.00
#
_symmetry.space_group_name_H-M   'P 1'
#
loop_
_entity.id
_entity.type
_entity.pdbx_description
1 polymer ?
#
loop_
_entity_poly.entity_id
_entity_poly.type
_entity_poly.pdbx_seq_one_letter_code
_entity_poly.pdbx_strand_id
1 'polypeptide(L)'
;MQVELHILRGRGYPQLEEDPYPCTTQVVASIFSSDLKTQLADDQCSSIQRNSNAPFYNDELKFMVSDDNLKDFVVLTKIMKFSQEDKSHVLFYGMLAVSCEKFRTKKEVIIPLCFEDPTALVSRNSEVQRIQTNVGSQQTSLSVRVRVHQVVQTNIPGKSEELDIESFATLCSSDILVPNNCKFLWLRFLLDKKWKNLFQFHLLATWRNCSTSKSLPEGKGKRNMPAHGGSGTDLNVLESVGDVVIKKWCCTRIHTVLIKLSLTAEKYCCGETNLIISSEEEERYWTERKHRASLLGSIWYDSFKSYGNEGLRDSLESLWVLFATNVDHDPNSQQSLSYELRRKARNATFDETDAVLLLSSLLHFMIPSISYESAQAFAIDDIRSRNAFRGFILEDDATLKMLETESKVSSHQIFFIAVLLFFIAPLMDTITETESVKALKLFKAAVADTHKRSSESIKEFIKRKVDHDILHFKHHGYKGDGIPIEHLDNLGHRKVPLKSRRFNS
;
A
#
# COMPACT_ATOMS: atom_id res chain seq x y z
N MET A 1 -11.47 -14.18 -15.62
CA MET A 1 -10.38 -13.97 -16.62
C MET A 1 -9.59 -12.66 -16.36
N GLN A 2 -8.27 -12.61 -16.62
CA GLN A 2 -7.45 -11.38 -16.51
C GLN A 2 -6.94 -10.91 -17.88
N VAL A 3 -7.04 -9.61 -18.17
CA VAL A 3 -6.54 -8.98 -19.40
C VAL A 3 -5.47 -7.94 -19.06
N GLU A 4 -4.24 -8.16 -19.52
CA GLU A 4 -3.13 -7.21 -19.40
C GLU A 4 -3.04 -6.36 -20.68
N LEU A 5 -3.15 -5.04 -20.53
CA LEU A 5 -3.04 -4.05 -21.59
C LEU A 5 -1.87 -3.10 -21.27
N HIS A 6 -0.76 -3.26 -21.98
CA HIS A 6 0.41 -2.39 -21.87
C HIS A 6 0.28 -1.27 -22.90
N ILE A 7 0.06 -0.04 -22.46
CA ILE A 7 -0.04 1.14 -23.30
C ILE A 7 1.37 1.65 -23.56
N LEU A 8 1.84 1.50 -24.80
CA LEU A 8 3.22 1.84 -25.14
C LEU A 8 3.35 3.31 -25.51
N ARG A 9 2.68 3.74 -26.59
CA ARG A 9 2.83 5.09 -27.13
C ARG A 9 1.67 5.51 -28.01
N GLY A 10 1.36 6.81 -27.99
CA GLY A 10 0.53 7.48 -28.99
C GLY A 10 1.38 8.02 -30.14
N ARG A 11 0.80 8.09 -31.34
CA ARG A 11 1.41 8.70 -32.52
C ARG A 11 0.38 9.54 -33.27
N GLY A 12 0.84 10.64 -33.86
CA GLY A 12 0.03 11.47 -34.74
C GLY A 12 -1.06 12.28 -34.03
N TYR A 13 -0.87 12.64 -32.76
CA TYR A 13 -1.88 13.45 -32.07
C TYR A 13 -1.81 14.89 -32.63
N PRO A 14 -2.94 15.48 -33.03
CA PRO A 14 -2.96 16.76 -33.74
C PRO A 14 -2.61 17.90 -32.79
N GLN A 15 -2.03 18.94 -33.37
CA GLN A 15 -2.12 20.28 -32.82
C GLN A 15 -3.41 20.86 -33.39
N LEU A 16 -4.35 21.24 -32.52
CA LEU A 16 -5.59 21.90 -32.96
C LEU A 16 -5.24 23.36 -33.27
N GLU A 17 -5.88 23.96 -34.29
CA GLU A 17 -5.60 25.36 -34.68
C GLU A 17 -5.82 26.36 -33.52
N GLU A 18 -6.71 26.01 -32.59
CA GLU A 18 -7.05 26.81 -31.40
C GLU A 18 -6.03 26.67 -30.25
N ASP A 19 -5.17 25.65 -30.28
CA ASP A 19 -4.15 25.38 -29.26
C ASP A 19 -2.85 24.91 -29.93
N PRO A 20 -1.92 25.84 -30.24
CA PRO A 20 -0.69 25.53 -30.98
C PRO A 20 0.30 24.71 -30.15
N TYR A 21 0.02 24.46 -28.87
CA TYR A 21 0.91 23.73 -27.98
C TYR A 21 0.69 22.22 -28.07
N PRO A 22 1.76 21.43 -27.86
CA PRO A 22 1.63 19.98 -27.75
C PRO A 22 0.60 19.55 -26.69
N CYS A 23 -0.19 18.52 -26.98
CA CYS A 23 -1.29 18.12 -26.10
C CYS A 23 -0.79 17.49 -24.78
N THR A 24 -1.50 17.73 -23.68
CA THR A 24 -1.39 16.93 -22.45
C THR A 24 -2.48 15.87 -22.46
N THR A 25 -2.09 14.59 -22.50
CA THR A 25 -3.01 13.48 -22.77
C THR A 25 -2.92 12.35 -21.75
N GLN A 26 -4.04 11.66 -21.58
CA GLN A 26 -4.16 10.42 -20.81
C GLN A 26 -4.99 9.42 -21.60
N VAL A 27 -4.56 8.16 -21.64
CA VAL A 27 -5.38 7.06 -22.16
C VAL A 27 -6.23 6.49 -21.04
N VAL A 28 -7.54 6.43 -21.26
CA VAL A 28 -8.51 5.67 -20.46
C VAL A 28 -8.90 4.44 -21.26
N ALA A 29 -8.85 3.25 -20.67
CA ALA A 29 -9.20 2.01 -21.33
C ALA A 29 -10.28 1.27 -20.54
N SER A 30 -11.17 0.60 -21.27
CA SER A 30 -12.36 -0.06 -20.75
C SER A 30 -12.60 -1.35 -21.54
N ILE A 31 -13.22 -2.35 -20.90
CA ILE A 31 -13.53 -3.62 -21.57
C ILE A 31 -15.04 -3.74 -21.73
N PHE A 32 -15.47 -4.04 -22.95
CA PHE A 32 -16.86 -4.23 -23.32
C PHE A 32 -17.08 -5.64 -23.89
N SER A 33 -18.33 -6.10 -23.82
CA SER A 33 -18.81 -7.26 -24.56
C SER A 33 -18.59 -7.09 -26.06
N SER A 34 -18.58 -8.19 -26.81
CA SER A 34 -18.35 -8.17 -28.26
C SER A 34 -19.37 -7.33 -29.04
N ASP A 35 -20.55 -7.09 -28.46
CA ASP A 35 -21.60 -6.24 -29.01
C ASP A 35 -21.55 -4.79 -28.52
N LEU A 36 -20.53 -4.41 -27.72
CA LEU A 36 -20.32 -3.06 -27.16
C LEU A 36 -21.46 -2.54 -26.25
N LYS A 37 -22.40 -3.40 -25.84
CA LYS A 37 -23.55 -2.98 -25.01
C LYS A 37 -23.28 -3.05 -23.51
N THR A 38 -22.48 -4.01 -23.08
CA THR A 38 -22.23 -4.28 -21.66
C THR A 38 -20.78 -3.98 -21.35
N GLN A 39 -20.53 -3.08 -20.40
CA GLN A 39 -19.19 -2.88 -19.85
C GLN A 39 -18.87 -4.05 -18.92
N LEU A 40 -17.77 -4.75 -19.22
CA LEU A 40 -17.33 -5.96 -18.51
C LEU A 40 -16.27 -5.68 -17.44
N ALA A 41 -15.59 -4.53 -17.53
CA ALA A 41 -14.64 -4.06 -16.52
C ALA A 41 -14.60 -2.52 -16.52
N ASP A 42 -14.39 -1.94 -15.33
CA ASP A 42 -14.31 -0.50 -15.11
C ASP A 42 -13.14 0.17 -15.86
N ASP A 43 -13.29 1.47 -16.07
CA ASP A 43 -12.30 2.31 -16.73
C ASP A 43 -10.98 2.34 -15.94
N GLN A 44 -9.86 2.08 -16.61
CA GLN A 44 -8.51 2.25 -16.07
C GLN A 44 -7.73 3.29 -16.85
N CYS A 45 -6.96 4.10 -16.12
CA CYS A 45 -6.24 5.23 -16.68
C CYS A 45 -4.73 5.00 -16.68
N SER A 46 -4.09 5.38 -17.77
CA SER A 46 -2.63 5.54 -17.85
C SER A 46 -2.14 6.79 -17.11
N SER A 47 -0.82 6.94 -17.01
CA SER A 47 -0.18 8.18 -16.57
C SER A 47 -0.49 9.35 -17.52
N ILE A 48 -0.54 10.56 -16.97
CA ILE A 48 -0.74 11.78 -17.76
C ILE A 48 0.58 12.15 -18.44
N GLN A 49 0.57 12.20 -19.77
CA GLN A 49 1.71 12.63 -20.57
C GLN A 49 1.53 14.09 -20.95
N ARG A 50 2.42 14.96 -20.46
CA ARG A 50 2.31 16.41 -20.65
C ARG A 50 3.00 16.85 -21.93
N ASN A 51 2.34 17.75 -22.66
CA ASN A 51 2.90 18.49 -23.78
C ASN A 51 3.62 17.62 -24.82
N SER A 52 2.96 16.57 -25.34
CA SER A 52 3.52 15.71 -26.37
C SER A 52 2.47 15.26 -27.40
N ASN A 53 2.82 15.35 -28.68
CA ASN A 53 2.02 14.84 -29.81
C ASN A 53 2.36 13.38 -30.17
N ALA A 54 3.38 12.82 -29.51
CA ALA A 54 3.78 11.42 -29.61
C ALA A 54 4.09 10.88 -28.20
N PRO A 55 3.08 10.84 -27.31
CA PRO A 55 3.29 10.53 -25.89
C PRO A 55 3.79 9.09 -25.71
N PHE A 56 4.73 8.89 -24.79
CA PHE A 56 5.25 7.59 -24.40
C PHE A 56 4.77 7.25 -22.98
N TYR A 57 3.72 6.44 -22.89
CA TYR A 57 3.07 6.09 -21.63
C TYR A 57 3.87 4.99 -20.92
N ASN A 58 4.09 3.87 -21.60
CA ASN A 58 4.71 2.65 -21.05
C ASN A 58 4.06 2.19 -19.74
N ASP A 59 2.74 2.30 -19.68
CA ASP A 59 1.92 1.93 -18.52
C ASP A 59 1.29 0.56 -18.73
N GLU A 60 1.14 -0.20 -17.64
CA GLU A 60 0.47 -1.49 -17.63
C GLU A 60 -0.88 -1.39 -16.93
N LEU A 61 -1.96 -1.62 -17.68
CA LEU A 61 -3.33 -1.71 -17.17
C LEU A 61 -3.74 -3.17 -17.06
N LYS A 62 -4.45 -3.54 -15.99
CA LYS A 62 -4.82 -4.93 -15.70
C LYS A 62 -6.30 -5.00 -15.36
N PHE A 63 -7.09 -5.59 -16.24
CA PHE A 63 -8.52 -5.73 -16.07
C PHE A 63 -8.88 -7.13 -15.59
N MET A 64 -9.79 -7.20 -14.62
CA MET A 64 -10.44 -8.44 -14.20
C MET A 64 -11.81 -8.50 -14.86
N VAL A 65 -12.07 -9.58 -15.60
CA VAL A 65 -13.35 -9.82 -16.29
C VAL A 65 -13.99 -11.04 -15.65
N SER A 66 -15.16 -10.85 -15.04
CA SER A 66 -15.85 -11.87 -14.21
C SER A 66 -16.56 -12.98 -15.01
N ASP A 67 -16.65 -12.85 -16.33
CA ASP A 67 -17.24 -13.88 -17.20
C ASP A 67 -16.18 -14.87 -17.69
N ASP A 68 -16.17 -16.07 -17.10
CA ASP A 68 -15.21 -17.13 -17.43
C ASP A 68 -15.52 -17.87 -18.75
N ASN A 69 -16.71 -17.67 -19.33
CA ASN A 69 -17.10 -18.24 -20.62
C ASN A 69 -16.88 -17.29 -21.81
N LEU A 70 -16.35 -16.09 -21.55
CA LEU A 70 -16.13 -15.06 -22.56
C LEU A 70 -15.04 -15.47 -23.57
N LYS A 71 -15.43 -15.60 -24.84
CA LYS A 71 -14.51 -15.97 -25.94
C LYS A 71 -13.88 -14.76 -26.63
N ASP A 72 -14.67 -13.73 -26.85
CA ASP A 72 -14.28 -12.52 -27.55
C ASP A 72 -14.85 -11.29 -26.82
N PHE A 73 -14.08 -10.20 -26.80
CA PHE A 73 -14.46 -8.93 -26.19
C PHE A 73 -13.81 -7.76 -26.92
N VAL A 74 -14.21 -6.53 -26.57
CA VAL A 74 -13.67 -5.32 -27.17
C VAL A 74 -12.99 -4.47 -26.11
N VAL A 75 -11.74 -4.08 -26.37
CA VAL A 75 -11.06 -3.05 -25.59
C VAL A 75 -11.35 -1.71 -26.26
N LEU A 76 -12.05 -0.84 -25.54
CA LEU A 76 -12.30 0.54 -25.95
C LEU A 76 -11.33 1.46 -25.21
N THR A 77 -10.58 2.25 -25.96
CA THR A 77 -9.62 3.23 -25.46
C THR A 77 -10.10 4.64 -25.80
N LYS A 78 -10.04 5.55 -24.84
CA LYS A 78 -10.35 6.98 -24.98
C LYS A 78 -9.09 7.77 -24.69
N ILE A 79 -8.72 8.69 -25.57
CA ILE A 79 -7.61 9.61 -25.36
C ILE A 79 -8.17 10.91 -24.82
N MET A 80 -7.98 11.18 -23.53
CA MET A 80 -8.39 12.41 -22.87
C MET A 80 -7.35 13.50 -23.07
N LYS A 81 -7.76 14.73 -23.40
CA LYS A 81 -6.90 15.93 -23.35
C LYS A 81 -7.25 16.77 -22.12
N PHE A 82 -6.21 17.25 -21.46
CA PHE A 82 -6.32 18.25 -20.41
C PHE A 82 -5.94 19.62 -20.99
N SER A 83 -6.87 20.58 -20.93
CA SER A 83 -6.61 21.99 -21.26
C SER A 83 -6.28 22.79 -20.00
N GLN A 84 -5.80 24.03 -20.17
CA GLN A 84 -5.56 24.95 -19.06
C GLN A 84 -6.84 25.41 -18.33
N GLU A 85 -8.03 25.11 -18.88
CA GLU A 85 -9.34 25.52 -18.35
C GLU A 85 -10.06 24.43 -17.53
N ASP A 86 -9.31 23.51 -16.93
CA ASP A 86 -9.78 22.50 -15.95
C ASP A 86 -10.88 21.51 -16.41
N LYS A 87 -11.22 21.46 -17.71
CA LYS A 87 -12.17 20.47 -18.26
C LYS A 87 -11.48 19.51 -19.22
N SER A 88 -11.30 18.27 -18.80
CA SER A 88 -10.81 17.19 -19.66
C SER A 88 -11.89 16.76 -20.64
N HIS A 89 -11.55 16.63 -21.93
CA HIS A 89 -12.45 16.11 -22.97
C HIS A 89 -11.79 15.00 -23.77
N VAL A 90 -12.60 14.13 -24.40
CA VAL A 90 -12.11 13.04 -25.25
C VAL A 90 -11.67 13.61 -26.59
N LEU A 91 -10.41 13.38 -26.97
CA LEU A 91 -9.87 13.68 -28.30
C LEU A 91 -10.13 12.56 -29.30
N PHE A 92 -9.93 11.32 -28.86
CA PHE A 92 -10.00 10.15 -29.73
C PHE A 92 -10.57 8.94 -29.03
N TYR A 93 -11.14 8.05 -29.82
CA TYR A 93 -11.54 6.71 -29.47
C TYR A 93 -10.72 5.71 -30.27
N GLY A 94 -10.36 4.59 -29.66
CA GLY A 94 -9.67 3.47 -30.31
C GLY A 94 -10.33 2.17 -29.90
N MET A 95 -10.53 1.27 -30.85
CA MET A 95 -11.23 0.01 -30.61
C MET A 95 -10.36 -1.17 -31.03
N LEU A 96 -10.24 -2.16 -30.14
CA LEU A 96 -9.53 -3.39 -30.42
C LEU A 96 -10.40 -4.60 -30.07
N ALA A 97 -10.77 -5.37 -31.09
CA ALA A 97 -11.40 -6.68 -30.89
C ALA A 97 -10.35 -7.69 -30.41
N VAL A 98 -10.59 -8.31 -29.27
CA VAL A 98 -9.70 -9.27 -28.62
C VAL A 98 -10.37 -10.63 -28.55
N SER A 99 -9.70 -11.62 -29.12
CA SER A 99 -10.10 -13.03 -28.98
C SER A 99 -9.21 -13.72 -27.96
N CYS A 100 -9.81 -14.33 -26.94
CA CYS A 100 -9.09 -14.92 -25.80
C CYS A 100 -8.06 -15.97 -26.25
N GLU A 101 -8.36 -16.75 -27.29
CA GLU A 101 -7.43 -17.75 -27.85
C GLU A 101 -6.21 -17.09 -28.52
N LYS A 102 -6.43 -16.02 -29.28
CA LYS A 102 -5.37 -15.36 -30.06
C LYS A 102 -4.40 -14.56 -29.19
N PHE A 103 -4.84 -14.09 -28.03
CA PHE A 103 -4.07 -13.21 -27.15
C PHE A 103 -3.55 -13.89 -25.87
N ARG A 104 -3.52 -15.23 -25.80
CA ARG A 104 -2.88 -15.97 -24.68
C ARG A 104 -1.43 -15.57 -24.42
N THR A 105 -0.69 -15.21 -25.47
CA THR A 105 0.65 -14.65 -25.39
C THR A 105 0.63 -13.15 -25.62
N LYS A 106 1.60 -12.44 -25.02
CA LYS A 106 1.71 -10.99 -25.13
C LYS A 106 1.98 -10.59 -26.58
N LYS A 107 1.07 -9.84 -27.20
CA LYS A 107 1.15 -9.40 -28.59
C LYS A 107 1.04 -7.89 -28.71
N GLU A 108 1.92 -7.29 -29.50
CA GLU A 108 1.87 -5.86 -29.82
C GLU A 108 0.86 -5.62 -30.95
N VAL A 109 -0.02 -4.64 -30.76
CA VAL A 109 -1.06 -4.24 -31.71
C VAL A 109 -1.08 -2.72 -31.82
N ILE A 110 -1.33 -2.23 -33.03
CA ILE A 110 -1.52 -0.81 -33.31
C ILE A 110 -3.03 -0.58 -33.48
N ILE A 111 -3.60 0.21 -32.58
CA ILE A 111 -5.01 0.59 -32.58
C ILE A 111 -5.13 1.91 -33.37
N PRO A 112 -5.88 1.95 -34.48
CA PRO A 112 -6.20 3.20 -35.14
C PRO A 112 -7.18 4.01 -34.27
N LEU A 113 -7.00 5.33 -34.25
CA LEU A 113 -7.80 6.26 -33.46
C LEU A 113 -8.77 7.05 -34.34
N CYS A 114 -10.00 7.25 -33.88
CA CYS A 114 -11.07 8.00 -34.53
C CYS A 114 -11.66 9.06 -33.60
N PHE A 115 -12.36 10.06 -34.14
CA PHE A 115 -12.98 11.12 -33.34
C PHE A 115 -14.37 10.75 -32.80
N GLU A 116 -15.06 9.81 -33.44
CA GLU A 116 -16.42 9.41 -33.09
C GLU A 116 -16.42 8.32 -32.02
N ASP A 117 -17.37 8.40 -31.08
CA ASP A 117 -17.57 7.38 -30.04
C ASP A 117 -18.18 6.11 -30.65
N PRO A 118 -17.45 4.97 -30.65
CA PRO A 118 -17.93 3.72 -31.23
C PRO A 118 -19.18 3.16 -30.52
N THR A 119 -19.38 3.49 -29.24
CA THR A 119 -20.53 2.98 -28.45
C THR A 119 -21.84 3.66 -28.86
N ALA A 120 -21.79 4.92 -29.31
CA ALA A 120 -22.94 5.66 -29.82
C ALA A 120 -23.40 5.17 -31.21
N LEU A 121 -22.53 4.47 -31.97
CA LEU A 121 -22.82 3.94 -33.30
C LEU A 121 -23.56 2.58 -33.27
N VAL A 122 -23.53 1.86 -32.14
CA VAL A 122 -24.14 0.51 -31.97
C VAL A 122 -25.67 0.54 -32.09
N SER A 123 -26.30 1.71 -31.92
CA SER A 123 -27.75 1.90 -32.13
C SER A 123 -28.15 1.84 -33.62
N ARG A 124 -27.18 1.92 -34.54
CA ARG A 124 -27.39 1.74 -35.98
C ARG A 124 -26.81 0.38 -36.37
N ASN A 125 -27.65 -0.65 -36.32
CA ASN A 125 -27.31 -2.00 -36.77
C ASN A 125 -26.56 -1.93 -38.11
N SER A 126 -25.39 -2.60 -38.18
CA SER A 126 -24.60 -2.95 -39.39
C SER A 126 -23.32 -2.16 -39.78
N GLU A 127 -22.54 -1.56 -38.87
CA GLU A 127 -21.23 -0.95 -39.29
C GLU A 127 -20.00 -1.16 -38.38
N VAL A 128 -19.97 -2.13 -37.47
CA VAL A 128 -18.77 -2.39 -36.63
C VAL A 128 -17.54 -2.82 -37.46
N GLN A 129 -17.73 -3.33 -38.69
CA GLN A 129 -16.63 -3.66 -39.62
C GLN A 129 -16.19 -2.51 -40.55
N ARG A 130 -16.92 -1.39 -40.64
CA ARG A 130 -16.59 -0.28 -41.57
C ARG A 130 -15.67 0.80 -40.97
N ILE A 131 -15.47 0.81 -39.65
CA ILE A 131 -14.59 1.78 -38.98
C ILE A 131 -13.10 1.53 -39.31
N GLN A 132 -12.72 0.35 -39.81
CA GLN A 132 -11.33 0.05 -40.20
C GLN A 132 -10.91 0.60 -41.58
N THR A 133 -11.83 1.09 -42.41
CA THR A 133 -11.52 1.38 -43.83
C THR A 133 -11.56 2.86 -44.25
N ASN A 134 -11.90 3.81 -43.37
CA ASN A 134 -11.97 5.23 -43.75
C ASN A 134 -11.15 6.16 -42.84
N VAL A 135 -9.83 5.95 -42.74
CA VAL A 135 -8.92 7.01 -42.28
C VAL A 135 -7.76 7.13 -43.26
N GLY A 136 -7.96 7.99 -44.26
CA GLY A 136 -6.91 8.43 -45.16
C GLY A 136 -5.86 9.27 -44.44
N SER A 137 -4.60 8.94 -44.68
CA SER A 137 -3.42 9.83 -44.64
C SER A 137 -3.30 10.84 -43.48
N GLN A 138 -3.24 10.34 -42.24
CA GLN A 138 -2.35 10.78 -41.14
C GLN A 138 -2.74 9.93 -39.92
N GLN A 139 -2.08 8.79 -39.74
CA GLN A 139 -2.56 7.70 -38.86
C GLN A 139 -2.30 8.01 -37.38
N THR A 140 -3.19 8.79 -36.78
CA THR A 140 -3.34 8.87 -35.32
C THR A 140 -3.57 7.46 -34.80
N SER A 141 -2.65 6.97 -33.96
CA SER A 141 -2.67 5.58 -33.51
C SER A 141 -2.14 5.43 -32.10
N LEU A 142 -2.59 4.35 -31.45
CA LEU A 142 -2.13 3.93 -30.14
C LEU A 142 -1.50 2.55 -30.25
N SER A 143 -0.24 2.44 -29.85
CA SER A 143 0.47 1.17 -29.78
C SER A 143 0.28 0.56 -28.39
N VAL A 144 -0.20 -0.68 -28.35
CA VAL A 144 -0.45 -1.43 -27.12
C VAL A 144 0.13 -2.84 -27.20
N ARG A 145 0.42 -3.48 -26.06
CA ARG A 145 0.59 -4.94 -25.98
C ARG A 145 -0.51 -5.56 -25.15
N VAL A 146 -1.19 -6.54 -25.71
CA VAL A 146 -2.29 -7.25 -25.03
C VAL A 146 -1.88 -8.66 -24.70
N ARG A 147 -2.25 -9.12 -23.51
CA ARG A 147 -2.18 -10.53 -23.09
C ARG A 147 -3.44 -10.90 -22.32
N VAL A 148 -4.00 -12.05 -22.60
CA VAL A 148 -5.18 -12.60 -21.93
C VAL A 148 -4.76 -13.84 -21.15
N HIS A 149 -5.05 -13.82 -19.85
CA HIS A 149 -4.85 -14.93 -18.93
C HIS A 149 -6.21 -15.54 -18.56
N GLN A 150 -6.42 -16.80 -18.94
CA GLN A 150 -7.48 -17.61 -18.32
C GLN A 150 -7.03 -17.91 -16.90
N VAL A 151 -7.54 -17.12 -15.96
CA VAL A 151 -7.41 -17.40 -14.53
C VAL A 151 -8.37 -18.55 -14.25
N VAL A 152 -7.83 -19.77 -14.08
CA VAL A 152 -8.60 -20.84 -13.46
C VAL A 152 -8.93 -20.33 -12.06
N GLN A 153 -10.23 -20.16 -11.76
CA GLN A 153 -10.71 -19.78 -10.44
C GLN A 153 -10.21 -20.79 -9.40
N THR A 154 -9.03 -20.52 -8.84
CA THR A 154 -8.96 -20.46 -7.39
C THR A 154 -9.51 -19.08 -7.06
N ASN A 155 -10.51 -18.99 -6.19
CA ASN A 155 -11.12 -17.73 -5.78
C ASN A 155 -10.01 -16.77 -5.31
N ILE A 156 -9.64 -15.83 -6.18
CA ILE A 156 -8.68 -14.76 -5.93
C ILE A 156 -9.46 -13.46 -6.15
N PRO A 157 -10.01 -12.84 -5.09
CA PRO A 157 -10.47 -11.47 -5.16
C PRO A 157 -9.24 -10.56 -5.25
N GLY A 158 -9.15 -9.76 -6.32
CA GLY A 158 -8.09 -8.78 -6.51
C GLY A 158 -8.51 -7.38 -6.06
N LYS A 159 -7.55 -6.65 -5.48
CA LYS A 159 -7.51 -5.19 -5.30
C LYS A 159 -8.68 -4.53 -4.58
N SER A 160 -8.48 -4.32 -3.28
CA SER A 160 -8.91 -3.12 -2.53
C SER A 160 -10.37 -2.67 -2.72
N GLU A 161 -11.30 -3.60 -2.87
CA GLU A 161 -12.56 -3.47 -2.16
C GLU A 161 -12.32 -4.05 -0.77
N GLU A 162 -12.74 -3.32 0.24
CA GLU A 162 -12.95 -3.90 1.55
C GLU A 162 -13.92 -5.06 1.34
N LEU A 163 -13.38 -6.28 1.24
CA LEU A 163 -14.17 -7.48 1.43
C LEU A 163 -14.93 -7.26 2.73
N ASP A 164 -16.24 -7.01 2.60
CA ASP A 164 -17.21 -7.16 3.66
C ASP A 164 -16.92 -8.53 4.25
N ILE A 165 -16.46 -8.52 5.49
CA ILE A 165 -16.18 -9.74 6.21
C ILE A 165 -17.55 -10.35 6.45
N GLU A 166 -17.94 -11.33 5.63
CA GLU A 166 -19.08 -12.18 5.96
C GLU A 166 -18.86 -12.67 7.40
N SER A 167 -19.84 -12.33 8.22
CA SER A 167 -19.90 -12.51 9.65
C SER A 167 -19.32 -13.86 10.11
N PHE A 168 -18.38 -13.80 11.07
CA PHE A 168 -17.89 -14.89 11.92
C PHE A 168 -17.42 -16.16 11.18
N ALA A 169 -16.31 -16.06 10.46
CA ALA A 169 -15.59 -17.25 10.01
C ALA A 169 -15.05 -18.06 11.20
N THR A 170 -15.22 -19.38 11.19
CA THR A 170 -14.76 -20.28 12.26
C THR A 170 -13.48 -20.99 11.83
N LEU A 171 -12.38 -20.78 12.56
CA LEU A 171 -11.12 -21.50 12.30
C LEU A 171 -11.27 -22.99 12.62
N CYS A 172 -10.81 -23.85 11.72
CA CYS A 172 -10.78 -25.29 11.91
C CYS A 172 -9.40 -25.76 12.41
N SER A 173 -9.34 -26.92 13.06
CA SER A 173 -8.09 -27.51 13.57
C SER A 173 -7.07 -27.91 12.48
N SER A 174 -7.43 -27.80 11.20
CA SER A 174 -6.58 -28.03 10.03
C SER A 174 -5.82 -26.78 9.56
N ASP A 175 -6.16 -25.60 10.07
CA ASP A 175 -5.60 -24.33 9.61
C ASP A 175 -4.23 -24.09 10.27
N ILE A 176 -3.15 -24.32 9.52
CA ILE A 176 -1.78 -24.03 9.97
C ILE A 176 -1.53 -22.54 9.74
N LEU A 177 -1.84 -21.73 10.76
CA LEU A 177 -1.74 -20.27 10.71
C LEU A 177 -0.28 -19.78 10.58
N VAL A 178 0.71 -20.48 11.11
CA VAL A 178 2.12 -20.06 10.97
C VAL A 178 2.98 -21.32 10.83
N PRO A 179 4.01 -21.33 9.96
CA PRO A 179 4.96 -22.43 9.89
C PRO A 179 5.49 -22.77 11.30
N ASN A 180 5.58 -24.05 11.65
CA ASN A 180 5.90 -24.49 13.02
C ASN A 180 7.20 -23.87 13.59
N ASN A 181 8.15 -23.51 12.73
CA ASN A 181 9.45 -22.94 13.12
C ASN A 181 9.41 -21.42 13.34
N CYS A 182 8.30 -20.76 13.01
CA CYS A 182 8.14 -19.30 13.00
C CYS A 182 7.21 -18.78 14.10
N LYS A 183 6.75 -19.63 15.03
CA LYS A 183 5.87 -19.23 16.13
C LYS A 183 6.54 -18.22 17.08
N PHE A 184 5.77 -17.24 17.53
CA PHE A 184 6.15 -16.21 18.49
C PHE A 184 7.26 -15.29 17.96
N LEU A 185 7.22 -14.98 16.67
CA LEU A 185 8.21 -14.12 16.03
C LEU A 185 8.27 -12.73 16.68
N TRP A 186 7.09 -12.16 16.96
CA TRP A 186 6.94 -10.89 17.68
C TRP A 186 7.58 -10.91 19.08
N LEU A 187 7.51 -12.05 19.77
CA LEU A 187 8.15 -12.23 21.07
C LEU A 187 9.68 -12.19 20.94
N ARG A 188 10.23 -12.78 19.88
CA ARG A 188 11.67 -12.72 19.59
C ARG A 188 12.13 -11.30 19.29
N PHE A 189 11.33 -10.50 18.57
CA PHE A 189 11.63 -9.09 18.33
C PHE A 189 11.73 -8.24 19.61
N LEU A 190 10.95 -8.59 20.63
CA LEU A 190 10.88 -7.84 21.89
C LEU A 190 11.83 -8.37 22.96
N LEU A 191 11.98 -9.69 23.09
CA LEU A 191 12.69 -10.32 24.20
C LEU A 191 14.04 -10.95 23.83
N ASP A 192 14.21 -11.44 22.61
CA ASP A 192 15.45 -12.12 22.20
C ASP A 192 16.40 -11.15 21.48
N LYS A 193 17.24 -10.46 22.26
CA LYS A 193 18.24 -9.52 21.74
C LYS A 193 19.24 -10.20 20.78
N LYS A 194 19.60 -11.47 21.03
CA LYS A 194 20.58 -12.17 20.20
C LYS A 194 19.99 -12.47 18.82
N TRP A 195 18.78 -13.04 18.80
CA TRP A 195 18.05 -13.29 17.57
C TRP A 195 17.78 -11.99 16.81
N LYS A 196 17.32 -10.93 17.51
CA LYS A 196 17.10 -9.61 16.90
C LYS A 196 18.35 -9.08 16.22
N ASN A 197 19.50 -9.10 16.89
CA ASN A 197 20.75 -8.62 16.30
C ASN A 197 21.19 -9.43 15.07
N LEU A 198 21.02 -10.76 15.11
CA LEU A 198 21.33 -11.63 13.97
C LEU A 198 20.38 -11.34 12.79
N PHE A 199 19.08 -11.30 13.05
CA PHE A 199 18.08 -10.93 12.05
C PHE A 199 18.38 -9.57 11.42
N GLN A 200 18.68 -8.56 12.24
CA GLN A 200 19.05 -7.22 11.76
C GLN A 200 20.29 -7.25 10.86
N PHE A 201 21.34 -7.97 11.28
CA PHE A 201 22.55 -8.14 10.49
C PHE A 201 22.26 -8.77 9.11
N HIS A 202 21.48 -9.87 9.09
CA HIS A 202 21.12 -10.55 7.85
C HIS A 202 20.22 -9.69 6.95
N LEU A 203 19.22 -9.02 7.54
CA LEU A 203 18.34 -8.11 6.81
C LEU A 203 19.15 -6.99 6.15
N LEU A 204 20.03 -6.33 6.91
CA LEU A 204 20.90 -5.28 6.38
C LEU A 204 21.83 -5.81 5.29
N ALA A 205 22.44 -6.98 5.48
CA ALA A 205 23.31 -7.59 4.47
C ALA A 205 22.57 -7.85 3.16
N THR A 206 21.37 -8.43 3.22
CA THR A 206 20.52 -8.69 2.04
C THR A 206 20.22 -7.39 1.30
N TRP A 207 19.73 -6.36 2.01
CA TRP A 207 19.28 -5.11 1.37
C TRP A 207 20.41 -4.16 0.97
N ARG A 208 21.59 -4.26 1.60
CA ARG A 208 22.82 -3.58 1.13
C ARG A 208 23.27 -4.16 -0.22
N ASN A 209 23.27 -5.49 -0.35
CA ASN A 209 23.71 -6.19 -1.55
C ASN A 209 22.76 -6.02 -2.75
N CYS A 210 21.48 -5.70 -2.52
CA CYS A 210 20.55 -5.35 -3.58
C CYS A 210 20.91 -4.05 -4.33
N SER A 211 21.80 -3.22 -3.78
CA SER A 211 22.21 -1.94 -4.37
C SER A 211 23.49 -2.03 -5.20
N THR A 212 24.28 -3.10 -5.06
CA THR A 212 25.60 -3.27 -5.71
C THR A 212 25.57 -4.05 -7.03
N SER A 213 24.42 -4.59 -7.43
CA SER A 213 24.28 -5.29 -8.72
C SER A 213 23.99 -4.32 -9.87
N LYS A 214 24.99 -3.50 -10.25
CA LYS A 214 25.26 -2.95 -11.61
C LYS A 214 26.43 -1.94 -11.60
N SER A 215 27.60 -2.33 -11.13
CA SER A 215 28.85 -1.71 -11.61
C SER A 215 29.53 -2.69 -12.58
N LEU A 216 29.33 -2.46 -13.88
CA LEU A 216 30.19 -3.06 -14.92
C LEU A 216 31.58 -2.40 -14.86
N PRO A 217 32.63 -3.12 -15.28
CA PRO A 217 33.99 -2.91 -14.82
C PRO A 217 34.56 -1.57 -15.26
N GLU A 218 35.11 -0.82 -14.30
CA GLU A 218 35.85 0.41 -14.59
C GLU A 218 37.06 0.09 -15.47
N GLY A 219 36.99 0.56 -16.70
CA GLY A 219 38.13 0.64 -17.60
C GLY A 219 39.19 1.56 -16.99
N LYS A 220 40.41 1.03 -16.90
CA LYS A 220 41.65 1.73 -16.54
C LYS A 220 41.72 3.15 -17.13
N GLY A 221 41.91 4.17 -16.27
CA GLY A 221 42.14 5.53 -16.75
C GLY A 221 42.46 6.57 -15.67
N LYS A 222 43.73 6.59 -15.24
CA LYS A 222 44.49 7.71 -14.60
C LYS A 222 44.04 8.24 -13.24
N ARG A 223 44.90 7.94 -12.24
CA ARG A 223 45.13 8.74 -11.04
C ARG A 223 45.40 10.21 -11.39
N ASN A 224 44.79 11.12 -10.63
CA ASN A 224 45.45 12.32 -10.10
C ASN A 224 44.80 12.72 -8.76
N MET A 225 45.67 13.18 -7.86
CA MET A 225 45.55 13.35 -6.40
C MET A 225 44.68 14.55 -5.94
N PRO A 226 44.43 14.70 -4.62
CA PRO A 226 43.18 15.21 -4.03
C PRO A 226 43.26 16.68 -3.60
N ALA A 227 42.10 17.32 -3.43
CA ALA A 227 41.97 18.47 -2.53
C ALA A 227 40.52 18.70 -2.07
N HIS A 228 40.33 18.55 -0.76
CA HIS A 228 39.47 19.36 0.11
C HIS A 228 37.95 19.11 0.10
N GLY A 229 37.51 18.34 1.10
CA GLY A 229 36.66 18.91 2.16
C GLY A 229 35.20 19.12 1.81
N GLY A 230 34.44 18.03 1.78
CA GLY A 230 32.99 18.04 1.81
C GLY A 230 32.48 16.62 1.96
N SER A 231 32.20 16.23 3.20
CA SER A 231 31.53 14.97 3.54
C SER A 231 30.15 14.91 2.87
N GLY A 232 30.11 14.44 1.63
CA GLY A 232 28.90 13.85 1.07
C GLY A 232 28.68 12.53 1.78
N THR A 233 27.86 12.53 2.83
CA THR A 233 27.35 11.31 3.44
C THR A 233 26.69 10.48 2.34
N ASP A 234 27.23 9.29 2.07
CA ASP A 234 26.67 8.30 1.15
C ASP A 234 25.17 8.12 1.43
N LEU A 235 24.32 8.66 0.57
CA LEU A 235 22.85 8.64 0.69
C LEU A 235 22.24 7.22 0.63
N ASN A 236 23.05 6.19 0.39
CA ASN A 236 22.65 4.79 0.24
C ASN A 236 23.14 3.86 1.37
N VAL A 237 23.77 4.38 2.43
CA VAL A 237 24.14 3.52 3.57
C VAL A 237 22.86 3.15 4.34
N LEU A 238 22.59 1.84 4.41
CA LEU A 238 21.59 1.26 5.30
C LEU A 238 22.30 0.89 6.60
N GLU A 239 22.07 1.60 7.68
CA GLU A 239 22.71 1.35 8.99
C GLU A 239 21.78 0.61 9.95
N SER A 240 20.47 0.67 9.71
CA SER A 240 19.45 0.16 10.62
C SER A 240 18.24 -0.45 9.90
N VAL A 241 17.40 -1.18 10.65
CA VAL A 241 16.10 -1.65 10.12
C VAL A 241 15.21 -0.48 9.72
N GLY A 242 15.29 0.65 10.44
CA GLY A 242 14.57 1.87 10.09
C GLY A 242 14.94 2.37 8.69
N ASP A 243 16.21 2.29 8.31
CA ASP A 243 16.66 2.62 6.95
C ASP A 243 16.05 1.68 5.91
N VAL A 244 15.94 0.38 6.21
CA VAL A 244 15.29 -0.57 5.30
C VAL A 244 13.82 -0.20 5.12
N VAL A 245 13.11 0.07 6.21
CA VAL A 245 11.68 0.45 6.21
C VAL A 245 11.45 1.72 5.37
N ILE A 246 12.26 2.75 5.59
CA ILE A 246 12.05 4.07 4.97
C ILE A 246 12.63 4.13 3.55
N LYS A 247 13.86 3.66 3.34
CA LYS A 247 14.61 3.85 2.09
C LYS A 247 14.44 2.72 1.08
N LYS A 248 14.19 1.47 1.53
CA LYS A 248 14.08 0.30 0.64
C LYS A 248 12.65 -0.18 0.47
N TRP A 249 11.92 -0.37 1.57
CA TRP A 249 10.52 -0.75 1.51
C TRP A 249 9.61 0.42 1.18
N CYS A 250 10.07 1.65 1.41
CA CYS A 250 9.33 2.88 1.17
C CYS A 250 7.96 2.84 1.86
N CYS A 251 7.90 2.28 3.07
CA CYS A 251 6.65 2.21 3.83
C CYS A 251 6.16 3.61 4.19
N THR A 252 4.86 3.82 4.06
CA THR A 252 4.17 5.07 4.44
C THR A 252 3.16 4.87 5.57
N ARG A 253 2.85 3.63 5.92
CA ARG A 253 1.81 3.27 6.89
C ARG A 253 2.30 2.17 7.83
N ILE A 254 1.82 2.16 9.07
CA ILE A 254 2.28 1.26 10.13
C ILE A 254 1.95 -0.18 9.76
N HIS A 255 0.73 -0.46 9.30
CA HIS A 255 0.35 -1.82 8.95
C HIS A 255 1.29 -2.42 7.88
N THR A 256 1.73 -1.62 6.90
CA THR A 256 2.71 -2.04 5.88
C THR A 256 4.06 -2.39 6.49
N VAL A 257 4.52 -1.61 7.48
CA VAL A 257 5.77 -1.90 8.21
C VAL A 257 5.65 -3.24 8.93
N LEU A 258 4.55 -3.46 9.67
CA LEU A 258 4.34 -4.69 10.44
C LEU A 258 4.27 -5.93 9.55
N ILE A 259 3.64 -5.83 8.37
CA ILE A 259 3.56 -6.92 7.38
C ILE A 259 4.95 -7.29 6.88
N LYS A 260 5.68 -6.32 6.30
CA LYS A 260 6.99 -6.59 5.70
C LYS A 260 8.01 -7.06 6.73
N LEU A 261 7.95 -6.50 7.95
CA LEU A 261 8.79 -6.95 9.05
C LEU A 261 8.51 -8.43 9.41
N SER A 262 7.25 -8.82 9.45
CA SER A 262 6.89 -10.18 9.85
C SER A 262 7.21 -11.20 8.76
N LEU A 263 6.87 -10.90 7.50
CA LEU A 263 7.21 -11.72 6.34
C LEU A 263 8.71 -11.94 6.19
N THR A 264 9.52 -10.88 6.28
CA THR A 264 10.99 -11.02 6.17
C THR A 264 11.56 -11.89 7.29
N ALA A 265 10.99 -11.80 8.48
CA ALA A 265 11.44 -12.56 9.63
C ALA A 265 10.94 -14.02 9.65
N GLU A 266 9.77 -14.30 9.07
CA GLU A 266 9.33 -15.67 8.75
C GLU A 266 10.28 -16.33 7.76
N LYS A 267 10.60 -15.66 6.64
CA LYS A 267 11.60 -16.14 5.66
C LYS A 267 12.95 -16.44 6.32
N TYR A 268 13.40 -15.54 7.20
CA TYR A 268 14.63 -15.74 7.96
C TYR A 268 14.58 -16.97 8.87
N CYS A 269 13.46 -17.19 9.57
CA CYS A 269 13.26 -18.38 10.40
C CYS A 269 13.19 -19.68 9.59
N CYS A 270 12.71 -19.62 8.36
CA CYS A 270 12.72 -20.73 7.41
C CYS A 270 14.10 -21.02 6.80
N GLY A 271 15.12 -20.21 7.13
CA GLY A 271 16.48 -20.37 6.60
C GLY A 271 16.65 -19.87 5.16
N GLU A 272 15.70 -19.06 4.67
CA GLU A 272 15.81 -18.47 3.33
C GLU A 272 16.94 -17.45 3.29
N THR A 273 17.77 -17.53 2.25
CA THR A 273 18.90 -16.62 2.05
C THR A 273 18.47 -15.30 1.40
N ASN A 274 17.33 -15.29 0.70
CA ASN A 274 16.77 -14.10 0.07
C ASN A 274 15.57 -13.58 0.87
N LEU A 275 15.77 -12.46 1.56
CA LEU A 275 14.73 -11.80 2.36
C LEU A 275 13.95 -10.72 1.58
N ILE A 276 13.99 -10.76 0.24
CA ILE A 276 13.18 -9.91 -0.61
C ILE A 276 11.75 -10.48 -0.63
N ILE A 277 10.77 -9.59 -0.48
CA ILE A 277 9.35 -9.94 -0.49
C ILE A 277 8.77 -9.55 -1.85
N SER A 278 7.96 -10.43 -2.44
CA SER A 278 7.18 -10.13 -3.64
C SER A 278 5.85 -9.47 -3.27
N SER A 279 5.24 -8.71 -4.19
CA SER A 279 3.92 -8.11 -3.95
C SER A 279 2.83 -9.17 -3.70
N GLU A 280 2.95 -10.35 -4.29
CA GLU A 280 2.02 -11.47 -4.11
C GLU A 280 2.12 -12.07 -2.69
N GLU A 281 3.34 -12.15 -2.14
CA GLU A 281 3.56 -12.57 -0.75
C GLU A 281 2.97 -11.58 0.25
N GLU A 282 3.10 -10.26 -0.02
CA GLU A 282 2.52 -9.21 0.81
C GLU A 282 0.98 -9.27 0.83
N GLU A 283 0.35 -9.47 -0.33
CA GLU A 283 -1.12 -9.51 -0.45
C GLU A 283 -1.71 -10.77 0.20
N ARG A 284 -1.10 -11.95 -0.02
CA ARG A 284 -1.52 -13.19 0.63
C ARG A 284 -1.46 -13.08 2.15
N TYR A 285 -0.36 -12.54 2.66
CA TYR A 285 -0.14 -12.35 4.08
C TYR A 285 -1.11 -11.33 4.69
N TRP A 286 -1.40 -10.26 3.95
CA TRP A 286 -2.37 -9.26 4.36
C TRP A 286 -3.76 -9.85 4.55
N THR A 287 -4.26 -10.61 3.59
CA THR A 287 -5.59 -11.25 3.66
C THR A 287 -5.68 -12.22 4.85
N GLU A 288 -4.64 -13.04 5.03
CA GLU A 288 -4.59 -14.00 6.14
C GLU A 288 -4.51 -13.30 7.50
N ARG A 289 -3.79 -12.17 7.60
CA ARG A 289 -3.74 -11.36 8.81
C ARG A 289 -5.02 -10.60 9.10
N LYS A 290 -5.68 -10.01 8.08
CA LYS A 290 -6.96 -9.28 8.27
C LYS A 290 -8.01 -10.20 8.88
N HIS A 291 -8.05 -11.45 8.41
CA HIS A 291 -8.94 -12.48 8.93
C HIS A 291 -8.68 -12.79 10.42
N ARG A 292 -7.42 -13.04 10.79
CA ARG A 292 -7.03 -13.28 12.19
C ARG A 292 -7.29 -12.09 13.08
N ALA A 293 -7.03 -10.89 12.57
CA ALA A 293 -7.19 -9.66 13.30
C ALA A 293 -8.66 -9.40 13.64
N SER A 294 -9.57 -9.74 12.73
CA SER A 294 -11.02 -9.74 12.99
C SER A 294 -11.43 -10.76 14.05
N LEU A 295 -10.91 -11.99 14.00
CA LEU A 295 -11.19 -13.03 15.01
C LEU A 295 -10.62 -12.73 16.39
N LEU A 296 -9.41 -12.17 16.45
CA LEU A 296 -8.83 -11.66 17.69
C LEU A 296 -9.66 -10.50 18.23
N GLY A 297 -10.14 -9.63 17.33
CA GLY A 297 -11.11 -8.59 17.65
C GLY A 297 -12.33 -9.17 18.36
N SER A 298 -13.03 -10.14 17.75
CA SER A 298 -14.21 -10.75 18.36
C SER A 298 -13.90 -11.39 19.72
N ILE A 299 -12.77 -12.09 19.87
CA ILE A 299 -12.36 -12.67 21.17
C ILE A 299 -12.12 -11.59 22.22
N TRP A 300 -11.38 -10.51 21.89
CA TRP A 300 -11.11 -9.44 22.84
C TRP A 300 -12.40 -8.70 23.21
N TYR A 301 -13.27 -8.44 22.23
CA TYR A 301 -14.57 -7.81 22.50
C TYR A 301 -15.49 -8.71 23.33
N ASP A 302 -15.59 -10.00 23.02
CA ASP A 302 -16.45 -10.93 23.75
C ASP A 302 -15.93 -11.22 25.16
N SER A 303 -14.61 -11.29 25.34
CA SER A 303 -13.97 -11.36 26.66
C SER A 303 -14.21 -10.08 27.47
N PHE A 304 -14.23 -8.91 26.81
CA PHE A 304 -14.52 -7.64 27.46
C PHE A 304 -16.02 -7.46 27.78
N LYS A 305 -16.91 -8.10 27.01
CA LYS A 305 -18.38 -8.11 27.20
C LYS A 305 -18.85 -9.13 28.24
N SER A 306 -18.23 -10.30 28.29
CA SER A 306 -18.68 -11.40 29.12
C SER A 306 -18.31 -11.18 30.59
N TYR A 307 -19.22 -11.59 31.47
CA TYR A 307 -18.94 -11.74 32.90
C TYR A 307 -18.24 -13.10 33.10
N GLY A 308 -16.95 -13.17 32.74
CA GLY A 308 -16.13 -14.37 32.87
C GLY A 308 -14.80 -14.28 32.13
N ASN A 309 -13.83 -15.08 32.59
CA ASN A 309 -12.40 -15.05 32.24
C ASN A 309 -11.68 -13.72 32.55
N GLU A 310 -11.11 -13.63 33.76
CA GLU A 310 -10.58 -12.40 34.33
C GLU A 310 -9.30 -11.89 33.63
N GLY A 311 -8.40 -12.78 33.19
CA GLY A 311 -7.03 -12.38 32.81
C GLY A 311 -6.89 -11.40 31.62
N LEU A 312 -7.68 -11.57 30.55
CA LEU A 312 -7.61 -10.70 29.37
C LEU A 312 -8.27 -9.35 29.63
N ARG A 313 -9.47 -9.36 30.20
CA ARG A 313 -10.19 -8.15 30.62
C ARG A 313 -9.36 -7.33 31.59
N ASP A 314 -8.81 -7.96 32.62
CA ASP A 314 -7.92 -7.35 33.61
C ASP A 314 -6.71 -6.68 32.99
N SER A 315 -6.11 -7.33 31.99
CA SER A 315 -4.95 -6.79 31.28
C SER A 315 -5.32 -5.56 30.43
N LEU A 316 -6.49 -5.58 29.78
CA LEU A 316 -7.01 -4.45 29.01
C LEU A 316 -7.40 -3.28 29.94
N GLU A 317 -8.05 -3.56 31.07
CA GLU A 317 -8.40 -2.55 32.07
C GLU A 317 -7.16 -1.93 32.72
N SER A 318 -6.16 -2.75 33.05
CA SER A 318 -4.85 -2.32 33.54
C SER A 318 -4.18 -1.34 32.56
N LEU A 319 -4.19 -1.65 31.26
CA LEU A 319 -3.63 -0.77 30.23
C LEU A 319 -4.43 0.52 30.04
N TRP A 320 -5.77 0.48 30.14
CA TRP A 320 -6.59 1.68 30.12
C TRP A 320 -6.29 2.59 31.30
N VAL A 321 -6.21 2.03 32.52
CA VAL A 321 -5.83 2.79 33.72
C VAL A 321 -4.43 3.37 33.57
N LEU A 322 -3.48 2.60 33.03
CA LEU A 322 -2.12 3.07 32.77
C LEU A 322 -2.13 4.24 31.78
N PHE A 323 -2.88 4.14 30.68
CA PHE A 323 -3.03 5.25 29.73
C PHE A 323 -3.67 6.49 30.39
N ALA A 324 -4.74 6.32 31.16
CA ALA A 324 -5.48 7.43 31.74
C ALA A 324 -4.75 8.12 32.92
N THR A 325 -3.96 7.35 33.68
CA THR A 325 -3.43 7.80 34.98
C THR A 325 -1.91 7.73 35.09
N ASN A 326 -1.21 7.04 34.18
CA ASN A 326 0.20 6.70 34.26
C ASN A 326 0.59 5.84 35.48
N VAL A 327 -0.38 5.18 36.10
CA VAL A 327 -0.17 4.26 37.21
C VAL A 327 -0.32 2.84 36.69
N ASP A 328 0.73 2.03 36.84
CA ASP A 328 0.64 0.60 36.54
C ASP A 328 -0.15 -0.08 37.66
N HIS A 329 -1.33 -0.59 37.31
CA HIS A 329 -2.21 -1.29 38.23
C HIS A 329 -2.25 -2.77 37.86
N ASP A 330 -1.90 -3.63 38.80
CA ASP A 330 -2.20 -5.06 38.68
C ASP A 330 -3.54 -5.34 39.37
N PRO A 331 -4.59 -5.74 38.63
CA PRO A 331 -5.89 -6.08 39.21
C PRO A 331 -5.83 -7.28 40.16
N ASN A 332 -4.79 -8.11 40.08
CA ASN A 332 -4.55 -9.20 41.03
C ASN A 332 -3.81 -8.76 42.31
N SER A 333 -3.39 -7.49 42.39
CA SER A 333 -2.70 -6.98 43.57
C SER A 333 -3.68 -6.68 44.71
N GLN A 334 -3.23 -6.86 45.96
CA GLN A 334 -4.02 -6.53 47.14
C GLN A 334 -4.26 -5.02 47.33
N GLN A 335 -3.60 -4.17 46.53
CA GLN A 335 -3.75 -2.71 46.58
C GLN A 335 -4.83 -2.26 45.60
N SER A 336 -6.01 -1.95 46.12
CA SER A 336 -7.09 -1.35 45.34
C SER A 336 -6.71 0.06 44.86
N LEU A 337 -7.08 0.41 43.62
CA LEU A 337 -6.97 1.77 43.11
C LEU A 337 -7.72 2.78 43.99
N SER A 338 -7.08 3.92 44.27
CA SER A 338 -7.72 5.03 44.96
C SER A 338 -8.97 5.51 44.21
N TYR A 339 -9.92 6.10 44.93
CA TYR A 339 -11.14 6.64 44.30
C TYR A 339 -10.81 7.68 43.23
N GLU A 340 -9.79 8.52 43.47
CA GLU A 340 -9.34 9.55 42.52
C GLU A 340 -8.84 8.95 41.20
N LEU A 341 -8.02 7.90 41.26
CA LEU A 341 -7.51 7.22 40.07
C LEU A 341 -8.63 6.52 39.29
N ARG A 342 -9.56 5.86 39.99
CA ARG A 342 -10.75 5.25 39.35
C ARG A 342 -11.64 6.29 38.68
N ARG A 343 -11.85 7.43 39.33
CA ARG A 343 -12.61 8.55 38.76
C ARG A 343 -11.91 9.13 37.53
N LYS A 344 -10.58 9.29 37.58
CA LYS A 344 -9.78 9.78 36.46
C LYS A 344 -9.82 8.82 35.27
N ALA A 345 -9.66 7.52 35.51
CA ALA A 345 -9.76 6.49 34.47
C ALA A 345 -11.17 6.42 33.85
N ARG A 346 -12.23 6.58 34.66
CA ARG A 346 -13.61 6.59 34.16
C ARG A 346 -13.94 7.81 33.30
N ASN A 347 -13.36 8.97 33.63
CA ASN A 347 -13.60 10.23 32.92
C ASN A 347 -12.59 10.50 31.80
N ALA A 348 -11.63 9.59 31.57
CA ALA A 348 -10.63 9.75 30.53
C ALA A 348 -11.26 9.62 29.14
N THR A 349 -10.79 10.46 28.21
CA THR A 349 -11.18 10.45 26.81
C THR A 349 -10.06 9.84 25.97
N PHE A 350 -10.42 9.28 24.83
CA PHE A 350 -9.50 8.78 23.83
C PHE A 350 -10.05 9.11 22.45
N ASP A 351 -9.30 9.89 21.68
CA ASP A 351 -9.67 10.38 20.35
C ASP A 351 -8.64 9.97 19.28
N GLU A 352 -8.84 10.40 18.03
CA GLU A 352 -7.94 10.07 16.92
C GLU A 352 -6.51 10.57 17.15
N THR A 353 -6.35 11.66 17.91
CA THR A 353 -5.03 12.20 18.23
C THR A 353 -4.31 11.32 19.25
N ASP A 354 -5.02 10.84 20.27
CA ASP A 354 -4.51 9.83 21.21
C ASP A 354 -4.18 8.52 20.49
N ALA A 355 -4.97 8.13 19.49
CA ALA A 355 -4.69 6.96 18.64
C ALA A 355 -3.38 7.11 17.85
N VAL A 356 -3.12 8.28 17.25
CA VAL A 356 -1.83 8.59 16.60
C VAL A 356 -0.68 8.44 17.60
N LEU A 357 -0.80 9.02 18.79
CA LEU A 357 0.25 8.94 19.82
C LEU A 357 0.51 7.50 20.26
N LEU A 358 -0.54 6.71 20.42
CA LEU A 358 -0.45 5.30 20.83
C LEU A 358 0.28 4.48 19.76
N LEU A 359 -0.17 4.56 18.51
CA LEU A 359 0.44 3.82 17.40
C LEU A 359 1.90 4.22 17.17
N SER A 360 2.21 5.51 17.31
CA SER A 360 3.59 6.01 17.21
C SER A 360 4.48 5.41 18.28
N SER A 361 4.00 5.39 19.53
CA SER A 361 4.72 4.84 20.69
C SER A 361 4.93 3.34 20.55
N LEU A 362 3.91 2.61 20.08
CA LEU A 362 3.99 1.17 19.82
C LEU A 362 5.01 0.82 18.73
N LEU A 363 4.99 1.54 17.60
CA LEU A 363 5.94 1.30 16.52
C LEU A 363 7.37 1.66 16.92
N HIS A 364 7.57 2.81 17.58
CA HIS A 364 8.88 3.24 18.06
C HIS A 364 9.44 2.26 19.10
N PHE A 365 8.60 1.74 19.99
CA PHE A 365 8.99 0.70 20.95
C PHE A 365 9.44 -0.59 20.25
N MET A 366 8.73 -1.04 19.21
CA MET A 366 9.08 -2.24 18.46
C MET A 366 10.36 -2.08 17.63
N ILE A 367 10.50 -0.95 16.93
CA ILE A 367 11.61 -0.65 16.04
C ILE A 367 12.27 0.69 16.47
N PRO A 368 13.12 0.69 17.51
CA PRO A 368 13.72 1.93 18.03
C PRO A 368 14.59 2.71 17.04
N SER A 369 15.02 2.09 15.94
CA SER A 369 15.74 2.77 14.86
C SER A 369 14.87 3.67 14.00
N ILE A 370 13.53 3.55 14.09
CA ILE A 370 12.61 4.50 13.47
C ILE A 370 12.41 5.65 14.45
N SER A 371 12.67 6.88 14.03
CA SER A 371 12.44 8.06 14.87
C SER A 371 10.96 8.20 15.23
N TYR A 372 10.65 8.79 16.39
CA TYR A 372 9.27 8.95 16.82
C TYR A 372 8.45 9.79 15.83
N GLU A 373 9.06 10.80 15.21
CA GLU A 373 8.44 11.65 14.20
C GLU A 373 8.08 10.86 12.93
N SER A 374 8.93 9.90 12.56
CA SER A 374 8.66 9.02 11.41
C SER A 374 7.54 8.04 11.73
N ALA A 375 7.53 7.48 12.94
CA ALA A 375 6.44 6.62 13.42
C ALA A 375 5.10 7.39 13.48
N GLN A 376 5.14 8.66 13.89
CA GLN A 376 3.99 9.55 13.91
C GLN A 376 3.46 9.87 12.52
N ALA A 377 4.34 10.09 11.54
CA ALA A 377 3.92 10.27 10.15
C ALA A 377 3.14 9.04 9.63
N PHE A 378 3.64 7.83 9.90
CA PHE A 378 2.96 6.59 9.52
C PHE A 378 1.60 6.44 10.23
N ALA A 379 1.52 6.77 11.51
CA ALA A 379 0.27 6.71 12.28
C ALA A 379 -0.79 7.70 11.76
N ILE A 380 -0.37 8.91 11.38
CA ILE A 380 -1.27 9.91 10.79
C ILE A 380 -1.84 9.40 9.47
N ASP A 381 -1.02 8.81 8.61
CA ASP A 381 -1.47 8.29 7.31
C ASP A 381 -2.41 7.08 7.44
N ASP A 382 -2.27 6.26 8.49
CA ASP A 382 -3.24 5.20 8.80
C ASP A 382 -4.58 5.77 9.29
N ILE A 383 -4.56 6.75 10.20
CA ILE A 383 -5.78 7.39 10.74
C ILE A 383 -6.56 8.14 9.67
N ARG A 384 -5.86 8.88 8.79
CA ARG A 384 -6.46 9.59 7.65
C ARG A 384 -7.16 8.69 6.64
N SER A 385 -6.75 7.42 6.56
CA SER A 385 -7.36 6.46 5.62
C SER A 385 -8.84 6.17 5.96
N ARG A 386 -9.39 6.70 7.07
CA ARG A 386 -10.78 6.61 7.60
C ARG A 386 -11.39 5.20 7.78
N ASN A 387 -10.72 4.21 7.23
CA ASN A 387 -11.13 2.82 7.14
C ASN A 387 -10.23 1.86 7.93
N ALA A 388 -9.08 2.34 8.41
CA ALA A 388 -8.07 1.49 9.05
C ALA A 388 -8.59 0.72 10.27
N PHE A 389 -9.58 1.27 10.99
CA PHE A 389 -10.16 0.68 12.19
C PHE A 389 -11.55 0.07 11.97
N ARG A 390 -12.16 0.21 10.80
CA ARG A 390 -13.53 -0.30 10.55
C ARG A 390 -13.64 -1.81 10.74
N GLY A 391 -12.65 -2.58 10.29
CA GLY A 391 -12.62 -4.04 10.50
C GLY A 391 -12.29 -4.48 11.94
N PHE A 392 -11.98 -3.54 12.83
CA PHE A 392 -11.71 -3.78 14.25
C PHE A 392 -12.81 -3.23 15.15
N ILE A 393 -13.53 -2.19 14.73
CA ILE A 393 -14.67 -1.65 15.47
C ILE A 393 -15.90 -2.44 15.04
N LEU A 394 -16.74 -2.87 15.98
CA LEU A 394 -18.04 -3.46 15.66
C LEU A 394 -18.79 -2.50 14.73
N GLU A 395 -19.01 -2.93 13.48
CA GLU A 395 -19.39 -2.08 12.34
C GLU A 395 -20.76 -1.38 12.51
N ASP A 396 -21.52 -1.77 13.52
CA ASP A 396 -22.85 -1.25 13.79
C ASP A 396 -22.89 -0.31 15.00
N ASP A 397 -23.26 0.94 14.72
CA ASP A 397 -23.47 2.03 15.68
C ASP A 397 -24.56 1.67 16.72
N ALA A 398 -25.50 0.78 16.36
CA ALA A 398 -26.49 0.24 17.30
C ALA A 398 -25.90 -0.79 18.27
N THR A 399 -24.92 -1.59 17.81
CA THR A 399 -24.18 -2.54 18.66
C THR A 399 -23.27 -1.80 19.65
N LEU A 400 -22.61 -0.72 19.20
CA LEU A 400 -21.83 0.17 20.08
C LEU A 400 -22.70 0.82 21.18
N LYS A 401 -23.88 1.33 20.82
CA LYS A 401 -24.83 1.90 21.79
C LYS A 401 -25.39 0.85 22.74
N MET A 402 -25.75 -0.35 22.27
CA MET A 402 -26.13 -1.46 23.16
C MET A 402 -25.01 -1.81 24.14
N LEU A 403 -23.76 -1.81 23.68
CA LEU A 403 -22.61 -2.12 24.52
C LEU A 403 -22.33 -1.09 25.60
N GLU A 404 -22.43 0.20 25.27
CA GLU A 404 -22.34 1.27 26.27
C GLU A 404 -23.41 1.10 27.37
N THR A 405 -24.58 0.58 27.01
CA THR A 405 -25.72 0.42 27.92
C THR A 405 -25.66 -0.85 28.76
N GLU A 406 -25.16 -1.98 28.21
CA GLU A 406 -25.14 -3.30 28.88
C GLU A 406 -23.82 -3.60 29.62
N SER A 407 -22.67 -3.11 29.14
CA SER A 407 -21.34 -3.53 29.63
C SER A 407 -20.63 -2.52 30.55
N LYS A 408 -21.17 -1.30 30.72
CA LYS A 408 -20.55 -0.17 31.47
C LYS A 408 -19.18 0.29 30.92
N VAL A 409 -18.80 -0.12 29.72
CA VAL A 409 -17.57 0.29 29.04
C VAL A 409 -17.85 1.57 28.24
N SER A 410 -16.94 2.55 28.29
CA SER A 410 -17.10 3.78 27.50
C SER A 410 -16.65 3.59 26.04
N SER A 411 -17.26 4.31 25.09
CA SER A 411 -16.80 4.35 23.68
C SER A 411 -15.31 4.69 23.53
N HIS A 412 -14.76 5.52 24.43
CA HIS A 412 -13.32 5.82 24.45
C HIS A 412 -12.47 4.60 24.79
N GLN A 413 -12.90 3.78 25.76
CA GLN A 413 -12.23 2.52 26.08
C GLN A 413 -12.29 1.54 24.90
N ILE A 414 -13.45 1.43 24.24
CA ILE A 414 -13.63 0.58 23.05
C ILE A 414 -12.69 1.03 21.93
N PHE A 415 -12.59 2.34 21.69
CA PHE A 415 -11.73 2.88 20.65
C PHE A 415 -10.23 2.66 20.97
N PHE A 416 -9.82 2.84 22.22
CA PHE A 416 -8.47 2.49 22.67
C PHE A 416 -8.11 1.02 22.41
N ILE A 417 -9.03 0.11 22.73
CA ILE A 417 -8.85 -1.33 22.49
C ILE A 417 -8.75 -1.62 20.98
N ALA A 418 -9.59 -0.98 20.16
CA ALA A 418 -9.54 -1.14 18.70
C ALA A 418 -8.16 -0.73 18.13
N VAL A 419 -7.58 0.35 18.64
CA VAL A 419 -6.25 0.82 18.22
C VAL A 419 -5.13 -0.12 18.70
N LEU A 420 -5.22 -0.66 19.91
CA LEU A 420 -4.30 -1.70 20.38
C LEU A 420 -4.37 -2.95 19.52
N LEU A 421 -5.59 -3.41 19.21
CA LEU A 421 -5.85 -4.55 18.33
C LEU A 421 -5.26 -4.33 16.94
N PHE A 422 -5.48 -3.15 16.35
CA PHE A 422 -4.94 -2.78 15.04
C PHE A 422 -3.42 -2.99 14.96
N PHE A 423 -2.70 -2.71 16.05
CA PHE A 423 -1.24 -2.88 16.09
C PHE A 423 -0.80 -4.29 16.49
N ILE A 424 -1.41 -4.86 17.53
CA ILE A 424 -0.99 -6.13 18.15
C ILE A 424 -1.47 -7.33 17.33
N ALA A 425 -2.71 -7.30 16.85
CA ALA A 425 -3.32 -8.44 16.19
C ALA A 425 -2.58 -8.90 14.92
N PRO A 426 -2.04 -8.00 14.07
CA PRO A 426 -1.15 -8.41 13.00
C PRO A 426 0.01 -9.25 13.54
N LEU A 427 0.67 -8.82 14.60
CA LEU A 427 1.88 -9.46 15.11
C LEU A 427 1.67 -10.86 15.69
N MET A 428 0.45 -11.22 16.06
CA MET A 428 0.16 -12.45 16.79
C MET A 428 0.02 -13.67 15.87
N ASP A 429 0.75 -14.72 16.22
CA ASP A 429 0.76 -16.01 15.51
C ASP A 429 -0.33 -16.97 16.02
N THR A 430 -1.04 -16.59 17.10
CA THR A 430 -2.02 -17.40 17.82
C THR A 430 -3.20 -16.56 18.25
N ILE A 431 -4.40 -17.15 18.27
CA ILE A 431 -5.65 -16.46 18.63
C ILE A 431 -6.09 -16.66 20.09
N THR A 432 -5.20 -17.11 20.99
CA THR A 432 -5.59 -17.43 22.37
C THR A 432 -5.57 -16.19 23.28
N GLU A 433 -6.47 -16.17 24.27
CA GLU A 433 -6.50 -15.12 25.30
C GLU A 433 -5.20 -15.07 26.12
N THR A 434 -4.62 -16.24 26.44
CA THR A 434 -3.37 -16.33 27.20
C THR A 434 -2.19 -15.66 26.51
N GLU A 435 -2.09 -15.79 25.18
CA GLU A 435 -1.06 -15.13 24.39
C GLU A 435 -1.36 -13.64 24.19
N SER A 436 -2.64 -13.29 24.09
CA SER A 436 -3.09 -11.89 24.07
C SER A 436 -2.66 -11.16 25.35
N VAL A 437 -2.86 -11.76 26.52
CA VAL A 437 -2.40 -11.23 27.81
C VAL A 437 -0.88 -11.03 27.84
N LYS A 438 -0.11 -11.99 27.34
CA LYS A 438 1.36 -11.86 27.28
C LYS A 438 1.78 -10.71 26.36
N ALA A 439 1.14 -10.58 25.19
CA ALA A 439 1.40 -9.48 24.27
C ALA A 439 1.10 -8.12 24.90
N LEU A 440 -0.08 -7.95 25.50
CA LEU A 440 -0.49 -6.71 26.17
C LEU A 440 0.49 -6.29 27.28
N LYS A 441 0.96 -7.25 28.09
CA LYS A 441 1.96 -6.99 29.13
C LYS A 441 3.28 -6.45 28.58
N LEU A 442 3.70 -6.88 27.40
CA LEU A 442 4.95 -6.44 26.77
C LEU A 442 4.87 -5.02 26.19
N PHE A 443 3.68 -4.56 25.82
CA PHE A 443 3.47 -3.20 25.30
C PHE A 443 3.11 -2.16 26.38
N LYS A 444 3.04 -2.54 27.65
CA LYS A 444 2.81 -1.62 28.79
C LYS A 444 3.68 -0.36 28.74
N ALA A 445 4.97 -0.52 28.42
CA ALA A 445 5.91 0.60 28.35
C ALA A 445 5.54 1.62 27.26
N ALA A 446 5.05 1.16 26.10
CA ALA A 446 4.61 2.03 25.01
C ALA A 446 3.31 2.78 25.37
N VAL A 447 2.39 2.13 26.10
CA VAL A 447 1.18 2.77 26.63
C VAL A 447 1.52 3.86 27.65
N ALA A 448 2.47 3.59 28.56
CA ALA A 448 2.96 4.61 29.50
C ALA A 448 3.66 5.78 28.78
N ASP A 449 4.44 5.50 27.73
CA ASP A 449 5.07 6.55 26.92
C ASP A 449 4.03 7.41 26.19
N THR A 450 2.91 6.81 25.77
CA THR A 450 1.79 7.52 25.15
C THR A 450 1.19 8.56 26.11
N HIS A 451 0.95 8.17 27.37
CA HIS A 451 0.49 9.12 28.39
C HIS A 451 1.46 10.29 28.56
N LYS A 452 2.76 10.01 28.67
CA LYS A 452 3.80 11.04 28.86
C LYS A 452 3.85 12.04 27.71
N ARG A 453 3.46 11.63 26.50
CA ARG A 453 3.43 12.46 25.28
C ARG A 453 2.09 13.14 25.03
N SER A 454 1.07 12.84 25.83
CA SER A 454 -0.31 13.35 25.70
C SER A 454 -0.46 14.80 26.22
N SER A 455 0.47 15.69 25.88
CA SER A 455 0.36 17.11 26.21
C SER A 455 -0.55 17.85 25.22
N GLU A 456 -1.30 18.85 25.68
CA GLU A 456 -2.24 19.63 24.84
C GLU A 456 -1.56 20.22 23.59
N SER A 457 -0.35 20.75 23.74
CA SER A 457 0.42 21.33 22.62
C SER A 457 0.73 20.31 21.50
N ILE A 458 1.05 19.06 21.88
CA ILE A 458 1.33 17.98 20.94
C ILE A 458 0.03 17.52 20.29
N LYS A 459 -1.04 17.42 21.09
CA LYS A 459 -2.36 17.04 20.56
C LYS A 459 -2.86 18.04 19.53
N GLU A 460 -2.74 19.33 19.79
CA GLU A 460 -3.12 20.37 18.83
C GLU A 460 -2.31 20.28 17.53
N PHE A 461 -1.00 20.02 17.63
CA PHE A 461 -0.14 19.86 16.46
C PHE A 461 -0.55 18.66 15.60
N ILE A 462 -0.85 17.52 16.23
CA ILE A 462 -1.32 16.31 15.53
C ILE A 462 -2.68 16.58 14.91
N LYS A 463 -3.61 17.15 15.66
CA LYS A 463 -4.95 17.46 15.19
C LYS A 463 -4.90 18.33 13.93
N ARG A 464 -4.07 19.38 13.91
CA ARG A 464 -3.83 20.19 12.69
C ARG A 464 -3.30 19.36 11.53
N LYS A 465 -2.42 18.38 11.77
CA LYS A 465 -1.94 17.48 10.71
C LYS A 465 -3.01 16.52 10.24
N VAL A 466 -3.83 15.96 11.13
CA VAL A 466 -4.93 15.07 10.76
C VAL A 466 -5.99 15.83 9.96
N ASP A 467 -6.34 17.04 10.38
CA ASP A 467 -7.39 17.89 9.80
C ASP A 467 -6.97 18.60 8.49
N HIS A 468 -5.68 18.89 8.27
CA HIS A 468 -5.22 19.51 7.02
C HIS A 468 -5.13 18.50 5.86
N ASP A 469 -6.01 18.68 4.87
CA ASP A 469 -6.09 17.91 3.61
C ASP A 469 -4.92 18.11 2.62
N ILE A 470 -3.94 18.98 2.90
CA ILE A 470 -2.83 19.22 1.96
C ILE A 470 -1.54 19.46 2.73
N LEU A 471 -0.85 18.39 3.09
CA LEU A 471 0.61 18.39 3.02
C LEU A 471 0.99 17.05 2.42
N HIS A 472 1.30 17.08 1.12
CA HIS A 472 2.27 16.17 0.54
C HIS A 472 3.48 16.14 1.48
N PHE A 473 3.52 15.18 2.39
CA PHE A 473 4.79 14.76 2.94
C PHE A 473 5.56 14.22 1.73
N LYS A 474 6.43 15.08 1.21
CA LYS A 474 7.60 14.67 0.44
C LYS A 474 8.45 13.80 1.37
N HIS A 475 7.99 12.60 1.69
CA HIS A 475 8.92 11.53 1.94
C HIS A 475 9.75 11.47 0.66
N HIS A 476 11.04 11.74 0.82
CA HIS A 476 12.03 11.62 -0.23
C HIS A 476 12.16 10.12 -0.55
N GLY A 477 11.12 9.54 -1.15
CA GLY A 477 11.29 8.39 -1.99
C GLY A 477 12.33 8.82 -3.01
N TYR A 478 13.47 8.14 -3.01
CA TYR A 478 14.51 8.33 -3.99
C TYR A 478 13.86 8.23 -5.37
N LYS A 479 13.59 9.39 -5.99
CA LYS A 479 13.36 9.47 -7.43
C LYS A 479 14.69 9.04 -8.00
N GLY A 480 14.75 7.87 -8.64
CA GLY A 480 15.96 7.43 -9.31
C GLY A 480 16.52 8.58 -10.14
N ASP A 481 17.85 8.70 -10.17
CA ASP A 481 18.56 9.70 -10.97
C ASP A 481 18.31 9.40 -12.46
N GLY A 482 17.11 9.73 -12.94
CA GLY A 482 16.72 9.58 -14.33
C GLY A 482 17.77 10.24 -15.21
N ILE A 483 18.01 9.67 -16.40
CA ILE A 483 19.01 10.22 -17.32
C ILE A 483 18.61 11.67 -17.64
N PRO A 484 19.44 12.68 -17.31
CA PRO A 484 19.12 14.07 -17.64
C PRO A 484 18.84 14.18 -19.15
N ILE A 485 17.75 14.87 -19.52
CA ILE A 485 17.25 14.99 -20.91
C ILE A 485 18.35 15.45 -21.88
N GLU A 486 19.28 16.25 -21.37
CA GLU A 486 20.45 16.76 -22.09
C GLU A 486 21.39 15.66 -22.61
N HIS A 487 21.39 14.49 -21.98
CA HIS A 487 22.17 13.31 -22.39
C HIS A 487 21.41 12.37 -23.34
N LEU A 488 20.19 12.74 -23.74
CA LEU A 488 19.36 12.01 -24.69
C LEU A 488 19.30 12.79 -26.02
N ASP A 489 19.37 12.10 -27.15
CA ASP A 489 19.13 12.69 -28.46
C ASP A 489 17.62 12.95 -28.69
N ASN A 490 17.28 13.57 -29.83
CA ASN A 490 15.90 13.91 -30.18
C ASN A 490 14.99 12.66 -30.35
N LEU A 491 15.57 11.46 -30.27
CA LEU A 491 14.89 10.17 -30.36
C LEU A 491 14.88 9.41 -29.01
N GLY A 492 15.43 10.01 -27.94
CA GLY A 492 15.46 9.43 -26.59
C GLY A 492 16.58 8.41 -26.35
N HIS A 493 17.57 8.32 -27.24
CA HIS A 493 18.75 7.47 -27.06
C HIS A 493 19.86 8.23 -26.34
N ARG A 494 20.67 7.52 -25.55
CA ARG A 494 21.83 8.12 -24.88
C ARG A 494 22.81 8.64 -25.94
N LYS A 495 23.09 9.95 -25.94
CA LYS A 495 24.02 10.58 -26.90
C LYS A 495 25.37 9.84 -26.86
N VAL A 496 25.76 9.20 -27.95
CA VAL A 496 27.10 8.62 -28.07
C VAL A 496 28.09 9.78 -28.13
N PRO A 497 29.11 9.85 -27.26
CA PRO A 497 30.09 10.94 -27.32
C PRO A 497 30.78 10.89 -28.68
N LEU A 498 30.72 12.01 -29.41
CA LEU A 498 31.38 12.22 -30.70
C LEU A 498 32.91 12.07 -30.51
N LYS A 499 33.43 10.85 -30.63
CA LYS A 499 34.84 10.64 -30.94
C LYS A 499 35.06 11.09 -32.39
N SER A 500 35.59 12.31 -32.52
CA SER A 500 36.36 12.85 -33.64
C SER A 500 36.27 12.05 -34.96
N ARG A 501 35.29 12.38 -35.82
CA ARG A 501 35.54 12.27 -37.25
C ARG A 501 36.52 13.38 -37.62
N ARG A 502 37.81 13.04 -37.65
CA ARG A 502 38.78 13.82 -38.42
C ARG A 502 38.37 13.70 -39.88
N PHE A 503 37.94 14.81 -40.47
CA PHE A 503 38.00 14.98 -41.91
C PHE A 503 39.48 15.10 -42.27
N ASN A 504 40.01 14.18 -43.07
CA ASN A 504 41.21 14.46 -43.85
C ASN A 504 40.75 15.23 -45.10
N SER A 505 41.09 16.51 -45.13
CA SER A 505 41.40 17.24 -46.36
C SER A 505 42.62 16.65 -47.03
#